data_AF-A0A669BEN2-F1
#
_entry.id   AF-A0A669BEN2-F1
#
_cell.length_a   1.000
_cell.length_b   1.000
_cell.length_c   1.000
_cell.angle_alpha   90.00
_cell.angle_beta   90.00
_cell.angle_gamma   90.00
#
_symmetry.space_group_name_H-M   'P 1'
#
loop_
_entity.id
_entity.type
_entity.pdbx_description
1 polymer ?
#
loop_
_entity_poly.entity_id
_entity_poly.type
_entity_poly.pdbx_seq_one_letter_code
_entity_poly.pdbx_strand_id
1 'polypeptide(L)'
;MKVLAVLVLCVTLGFSNTLDSCQGRCGYGTDSNYSCQCNPACERYNDCCSDYAAICKASTSCKGRCGESYNSQNECHCNSLCPQYNNCCSDYNELCYNAGGAVTDAEIKSISERLYSLDSNKASASVLVIDPQALVASSQTSSETDRSSKPLFSFLNENVLFSKPTYAALLSVLDNYNRMTGQAENFSSQQLAEQDKFVRETMSNTQVGRELFAFLYNKGIYKSEEDFIQDLKMMWFGLYSRNNNQLDSSGFEHIFAGEIKGGKVSGFHNWIRFYLLEKSGKLNYYSHSFNGPWTTFPDVLGMQFMWDGYYKQVGSAVIGCSPEFDFAIYSLCYITRPGKQCHLSVGGSTLIIQTYTWDNSFYGDGKKFIGSAYPATP
;
A
#
# COMPACT_ATOMS: atom_id res chain seq x y z
N MET A 1 67.83 -53.04 -44.45
CA MET A 1 66.61 -53.07 -43.62
C MET A 1 65.98 -51.69 -43.67
N LYS A 2 64.79 -51.62 -44.25
CA LYS A 2 63.91 -50.42 -44.31
C LYS A 2 62.98 -50.44 -43.09
N VAL A 3 62.21 -49.34 -42.93
CA VAL A 3 60.89 -49.20 -42.23
C VAL A 3 61.02 -48.75 -40.77
N LEU A 4 60.32 -47.73 -40.26
CA LEU A 4 59.40 -46.71 -40.83
C LEU A 4 59.20 -45.62 -39.75
N ALA A 5 59.04 -44.36 -40.16
CA ALA A 5 58.59 -43.26 -39.32
C ALA A 5 57.08 -43.33 -39.09
N VAL A 6 56.61 -43.01 -37.89
CA VAL A 6 55.17 -42.83 -37.59
C VAL A 6 54.97 -41.41 -37.08
N LEU A 7 54.33 -40.59 -37.93
CA LEU A 7 53.75 -39.30 -37.58
C LEU A 7 52.49 -39.52 -36.74
N VAL A 8 52.39 -38.85 -35.59
CA VAL A 8 51.15 -38.76 -34.81
C VAL A 8 50.40 -37.50 -35.25
N LEU A 9 49.26 -37.69 -35.91
CA LEU A 9 48.29 -36.65 -36.21
C LEU A 9 47.50 -36.31 -34.92
N CYS A 10 47.65 -35.10 -34.40
CA CYS A 10 46.70 -34.52 -33.44
C CYS A 10 45.45 -34.07 -34.21
N VAL A 11 44.39 -34.87 -34.15
CA VAL A 11 43.05 -34.45 -34.57
C VAL A 11 42.46 -33.64 -33.43
N THR A 12 42.43 -32.32 -33.56
CA THR A 12 41.60 -31.45 -32.72
C THR A 12 40.14 -31.69 -33.12
N LEU A 13 39.42 -32.48 -32.31
CA LEU A 13 37.96 -32.54 -32.36
C LEU A 13 37.42 -31.18 -31.90
N GLY A 14 37.21 -30.28 -32.85
CA GLY A 14 36.32 -29.14 -32.65
C GLY A 14 34.91 -29.68 -32.52
N PHE A 15 34.46 -29.90 -31.28
CA PHE A 15 33.04 -30.05 -30.99
C PHE A 15 32.36 -28.75 -31.44
N SER A 16 31.61 -28.84 -32.53
CA SER A 16 30.70 -27.79 -32.96
C SER A 16 29.58 -27.75 -31.92
N ASN A 17 29.79 -26.98 -30.85
CA ASN A 17 28.74 -26.63 -29.91
C ASN A 17 27.68 -25.89 -30.69
N THR A 18 26.44 -26.37 -30.63
CA THR A 18 25.27 -25.52 -30.83
C THR A 18 25.37 -24.41 -29.78
N LEU A 19 25.94 -23.27 -30.16
CA LEU A 19 26.21 -22.13 -29.28
C LEU A 19 24.90 -21.70 -28.63
N ASP A 20 24.77 -21.94 -27.33
CA ASP A 20 23.68 -21.40 -26.55
C ASP A 20 23.69 -19.87 -26.65
N SER A 21 22.51 -19.30 -26.90
CA SER A 21 22.31 -17.87 -27.19
C SER A 21 21.59 -17.18 -26.03
N CYS A 22 21.84 -15.89 -25.85
CA CYS A 22 21.09 -15.05 -24.93
C CYS A 22 19.72 -14.59 -25.43
N GLN A 23 19.31 -14.98 -26.64
CA GLN A 23 17.99 -14.62 -27.15
C GLN A 23 16.86 -15.15 -26.25
N GLY A 24 16.15 -14.24 -25.58
CA GLY A 24 15.07 -14.58 -24.65
C GLY A 24 15.53 -15.11 -23.28
N ARG A 25 16.83 -15.08 -22.99
CA ARG A 25 17.46 -15.61 -21.76
C ARG A 25 18.16 -14.55 -20.91
N CYS A 26 18.05 -13.26 -21.27
CA CYS A 26 18.62 -12.16 -20.48
C CYS A 26 17.95 -12.06 -19.09
N GLY A 27 18.75 -11.86 -18.05
CA GLY A 27 18.29 -11.51 -16.70
C GLY A 27 17.69 -12.64 -15.85
N TYR A 28 17.69 -13.88 -16.34
CA TYR A 28 17.31 -15.04 -15.53
C TYR A 28 18.41 -15.42 -14.53
N GLY A 29 18.05 -16.18 -13.48
CA GLY A 29 19.03 -16.81 -12.58
C GLY A 29 19.98 -17.76 -13.34
N THR A 30 21.03 -18.24 -12.66
CA THR A 30 21.95 -19.23 -13.26
C THR A 30 21.20 -20.51 -13.64
N ASP A 31 21.36 -20.98 -14.87
CA ASP A 31 20.74 -22.20 -15.36
C ASP A 31 21.81 -23.19 -15.85
N SER A 32 21.92 -24.32 -15.17
CA SER A 32 22.92 -25.37 -15.43
C SER A 32 22.62 -26.19 -16.68
N ASN A 33 21.45 -26.02 -17.31
CA ASN A 33 21.11 -26.72 -18.54
C ASN A 33 21.74 -26.11 -19.80
N TYR A 34 22.38 -24.95 -19.67
CA TYR A 34 23.01 -24.24 -20.78
C TYR A 34 24.53 -24.12 -20.59
N SER A 35 25.27 -24.11 -21.69
CA SER A 35 26.73 -24.01 -21.71
C SER A 35 27.27 -22.63 -21.36
N CYS A 36 26.39 -21.63 -21.25
CA CYS A 36 26.73 -20.25 -20.95
C CYS A 36 25.55 -19.51 -20.28
N GLN A 37 25.88 -18.43 -19.57
CA GLN A 37 24.94 -17.64 -18.78
C GLN A 37 24.64 -16.29 -19.45
N CYS A 38 23.45 -15.76 -19.17
CA CYS A 38 22.93 -14.51 -19.73
C CYS A 38 22.47 -13.54 -18.63
N ASN A 39 23.18 -13.57 -17.51
CA ASN A 39 22.92 -12.73 -16.35
C ASN A 39 24.14 -11.85 -16.03
N PRO A 40 23.98 -10.77 -15.25
CA PRO A 40 25.08 -9.86 -14.94
C PRO A 40 26.28 -10.51 -14.25
N ALA A 41 26.06 -11.61 -13.53
CA ALA A 41 27.13 -12.32 -12.84
C ALA A 41 28.06 -13.06 -13.81
N CYS A 42 27.63 -13.33 -15.05
CA CYS A 42 28.41 -14.11 -15.99
C CYS A 42 29.76 -13.46 -16.35
N GLU A 43 29.84 -12.13 -16.27
CA GLU A 43 31.08 -11.39 -16.57
C GLU A 43 32.11 -11.58 -15.47
N ARG A 44 31.65 -11.78 -14.23
CA ARG A 44 32.51 -12.09 -13.09
C ARG A 44 33.04 -13.52 -13.16
N TYR A 45 32.22 -14.45 -13.63
CA TYR A 45 32.57 -15.87 -13.73
C TYR A 45 33.15 -16.26 -15.09
N ASN A 46 33.16 -15.31 -16.04
CA ASN A 46 33.64 -15.48 -17.41
C ASN A 46 32.95 -16.64 -18.16
N ASP A 47 31.65 -16.79 -17.94
CA ASP A 47 30.80 -17.84 -18.52
C ASP A 47 29.64 -17.25 -19.36
N CYS A 48 29.74 -15.99 -19.78
CA CYS A 48 28.75 -15.35 -20.63
C CYS A 48 28.61 -16.02 -22.01
N CYS A 49 27.39 -16.08 -22.53
CA CYS A 49 27.21 -16.45 -23.94
C CYS A 49 27.88 -15.41 -24.85
N SER A 50 28.36 -15.84 -26.01
CA SER A 50 29.12 -14.99 -26.93
C SER A 50 28.33 -13.77 -27.42
N ASP A 51 27.00 -13.87 -27.42
CA ASP A 51 26.07 -12.82 -27.81
C ASP A 51 25.54 -11.99 -26.63
N TYR A 52 25.98 -12.24 -25.39
CA TYR A 52 25.50 -11.56 -24.19
C TYR A 52 25.63 -10.04 -24.26
N ALA A 53 26.79 -9.53 -24.70
CA ALA A 53 26.98 -8.08 -24.84
C ALA A 53 26.05 -7.48 -25.91
N ALA A 54 25.88 -8.18 -27.04
CA ALA A 54 25.05 -7.70 -28.13
C ALA A 54 23.54 -7.78 -27.82
N ILE A 55 23.09 -8.80 -27.09
CA ILE A 55 21.67 -9.06 -26.85
C ILE A 55 21.20 -8.50 -25.51
N CYS A 56 22.01 -8.58 -24.45
CA CYS A 56 21.58 -8.17 -23.10
C CYS A 56 22.11 -6.81 -22.67
N LYS A 57 23.24 -6.31 -23.21
CA LYS A 57 23.77 -4.96 -22.90
C LYS A 57 23.35 -3.89 -23.90
N ALA A 58 23.29 -4.23 -25.19
CA ALA A 58 22.89 -3.29 -26.25
C ALA A 58 21.38 -3.28 -26.52
N SER A 59 20.57 -3.95 -25.68
CA SER A 59 19.12 -3.96 -25.86
C SER A 59 18.52 -2.59 -25.55
N THR A 60 17.64 -2.09 -26.41
CA THR A 60 16.77 -0.93 -26.15
C THR A 60 15.42 -1.34 -25.55
N SER A 61 15.29 -2.62 -25.18
CA SER A 61 14.08 -3.23 -24.66
C SER A 61 14.25 -3.69 -23.22
N CYS A 62 13.15 -3.65 -22.47
CA CYS A 62 13.04 -4.14 -21.12
C CYS A 62 12.72 -5.62 -20.96
N LYS A 63 12.55 -6.36 -22.06
CA LYS A 63 12.29 -7.79 -22.02
C LYS A 63 13.43 -8.54 -21.32
N GLY A 64 13.17 -9.08 -20.13
CA GLY A 64 14.18 -9.75 -19.31
C GLY A 64 15.16 -8.81 -18.59
N ARG A 65 14.86 -7.51 -18.50
CA ARG A 65 15.72 -6.49 -17.86
C ARG A 65 15.03 -5.71 -16.73
N CYS A 66 13.79 -6.06 -16.38
CA CYS A 66 13.04 -5.37 -15.35
C CYS A 66 13.72 -5.46 -13.97
N GLY A 67 13.94 -4.31 -13.34
CA GLY A 67 14.65 -4.21 -12.07
C GLY A 67 16.16 -4.35 -12.18
N GLU A 68 16.74 -4.11 -13.36
CA GLU A 68 18.20 -4.10 -13.54
C GLU A 68 18.91 -3.06 -12.65
N SER A 69 20.18 -3.29 -12.31
CA SER A 69 21.00 -2.25 -11.68
C SER A 69 21.39 -1.19 -12.72
N TYR A 70 21.62 0.05 -12.27
CA TYR A 70 22.12 1.10 -13.15
C TYR A 70 23.48 0.72 -13.76
N ASN A 71 23.61 0.93 -15.06
CA ASN A 71 24.84 0.71 -15.82
C ASN A 71 24.99 1.81 -16.87
N SER A 72 26.01 2.66 -16.72
CA SER A 72 26.25 3.79 -17.63
C SER A 72 26.55 3.39 -19.08
N GLN A 73 26.75 2.10 -19.36
CA GLN A 73 26.94 1.58 -20.73
C GLN A 73 25.61 1.26 -21.44
N ASN A 74 24.48 1.22 -20.74
CA ASN A 74 23.19 0.94 -21.37
C ASN A 74 22.62 2.22 -22.00
N GLU A 75 22.06 2.10 -23.20
CA GLU A 75 21.38 3.23 -23.87
C GLU A 75 20.09 3.65 -23.15
N CYS A 76 19.46 2.71 -22.45
CA CYS A 76 18.26 2.91 -21.66
C CYS A 76 18.17 1.93 -20.51
N HIS A 77 17.36 2.26 -19.50
CA HIS A 77 17.23 1.52 -18.27
C HIS A 77 15.84 0.95 -18.03
N CYS A 78 15.81 -0.17 -17.33
CA CYS A 78 14.59 -0.91 -16.99
C CYS A 78 14.39 -1.05 -15.49
N ASN A 79 14.87 -0.06 -14.74
CA ASN A 79 14.79 0.00 -13.29
C ASN A 79 13.79 1.06 -12.83
N SER A 80 13.37 0.99 -11.57
CA SER A 80 12.36 1.89 -10.98
C SER A 80 12.74 3.36 -11.04
N LEU A 81 14.03 3.68 -11.14
CA LEU A 81 14.56 5.05 -11.16
C LEU A 81 14.63 5.65 -12.57
N CYS A 82 14.50 4.85 -13.63
CA CYS A 82 14.63 5.35 -14.98
C CYS A 82 13.66 6.50 -15.36
N PRO A 83 12.42 6.57 -14.82
CA PRO A 83 11.50 7.68 -15.13
C PRO A 83 12.00 9.01 -14.54
N GLN A 84 12.68 8.95 -13.40
CA GLN A 84 13.24 10.12 -12.73
C GLN A 84 14.40 10.73 -13.54
N TYR A 85 15.25 9.86 -14.11
CA TYR A 85 16.40 10.28 -14.92
C TYR A 85 16.08 10.42 -16.40
N ASN A 86 14.82 10.20 -16.79
CA ASN A 86 14.32 10.22 -18.16
C ASN A 86 15.16 9.37 -19.12
N ASN A 87 15.59 8.20 -18.65
CA ASN A 87 16.43 7.26 -19.39
C ASN A 87 15.80 5.85 -19.47
N CYS A 88 14.48 5.74 -19.32
CA CYS A 88 13.80 4.46 -19.48
C CYS A 88 13.88 3.94 -20.91
N CYS A 89 13.92 2.62 -21.05
CA CYS A 89 13.64 2.01 -22.35
C CYS A 89 12.20 2.30 -22.77
N SER A 90 11.95 2.37 -24.07
CA SER A 90 10.66 2.78 -24.63
C SER A 90 9.51 1.86 -24.21
N ASP A 91 9.81 0.59 -23.98
CA ASP A 91 8.88 -0.45 -23.55
C ASP A 91 8.91 -0.69 -22.03
N TYR A 92 9.61 0.12 -21.24
CA TYR A 92 9.66 -0.01 -19.78
C TYR A 92 8.27 0.01 -19.15
N ASN A 93 7.41 0.92 -19.59
CA ASN A 93 6.06 1.02 -19.09
C ASN A 93 5.25 -0.24 -19.42
N GLU A 94 5.43 -0.83 -20.59
CA GLU A 94 4.68 -2.02 -21.02
C GLU A 94 5.22 -3.30 -20.35
N LEU A 95 6.54 -3.46 -20.29
CA LEU A 95 7.19 -4.69 -19.90
C LEU A 95 7.66 -4.76 -18.45
N CYS A 96 7.79 -3.64 -17.74
CA CYS A 96 8.24 -3.63 -16.34
C CYS A 96 7.25 -2.97 -15.40
N TYR A 97 6.61 -1.89 -15.85
CA TYR A 97 5.56 -1.26 -15.06
C TYR A 97 4.23 -2.01 -15.22
N ASN A 98 3.91 -2.48 -16.42
CA ASN A 98 2.64 -3.16 -16.74
C ASN A 98 2.76 -4.68 -16.97
N ALA A 99 3.95 -5.32 -16.92
CA ALA A 99 4.06 -6.78 -17.10
C ALA A 99 3.55 -7.61 -15.91
N GLY A 100 3.33 -6.97 -14.76
CA GLY A 100 2.47 -7.47 -13.70
C GLY A 100 0.97 -7.36 -14.00
N GLY A 101 0.59 -6.93 -15.21
CA GLY A 101 -0.76 -6.55 -15.63
C GLY A 101 -1.34 -5.47 -14.73
N ALA A 102 -1.52 -4.24 -15.22
CA ALA A 102 -2.19 -3.18 -14.45
C ALA A 102 -3.46 -3.74 -13.77
N VAL A 103 -3.53 -3.65 -12.44
CA VAL A 103 -4.65 -4.19 -11.65
C VAL A 103 -5.94 -3.57 -12.18
N THR A 104 -6.84 -4.39 -12.72
CA THR A 104 -8.11 -3.98 -13.33
C THR A 104 -9.16 -3.66 -12.27
N ASP A 105 -10.18 -2.88 -12.62
CA ASP A 105 -11.28 -2.57 -11.69
C ASP A 105 -12.05 -3.84 -11.26
N ALA A 106 -12.14 -4.84 -12.14
CA ALA A 106 -12.75 -6.13 -11.82
C ALA A 106 -11.94 -6.90 -10.77
N GLU A 107 -10.60 -6.90 -10.89
CA GLU A 107 -9.71 -7.48 -9.88
C GLU A 107 -9.85 -6.74 -8.54
N ILE A 108 -9.89 -5.40 -8.54
CA ILE A 108 -10.09 -4.59 -7.33
C ILE A 108 -11.40 -4.95 -6.61
N LYS A 109 -12.51 -5.07 -7.36
CA LYS A 109 -13.80 -5.50 -6.80
C LYS A 109 -13.74 -6.92 -6.26
N SER A 110 -13.08 -7.84 -6.98
CA SER A 110 -12.94 -9.23 -6.55
C SER A 110 -12.12 -9.37 -5.27
N ILE A 111 -10.96 -8.69 -5.19
CA ILE A 111 -10.11 -8.76 -4.00
C ILE A 111 -10.79 -8.07 -2.82
N SER A 112 -11.50 -6.95 -3.00
CA SER A 112 -12.19 -6.29 -1.88
C SER A 112 -13.31 -7.13 -1.27
N GLU A 113 -14.09 -7.87 -2.07
CA GLU A 113 -15.05 -8.85 -1.53
C GLU A 113 -14.36 -9.98 -0.77
N ARG A 114 -13.21 -10.44 -1.28
CA ARG A 114 -12.41 -11.44 -0.62
C ARG A 114 -11.91 -10.95 0.74
N LEU A 115 -11.32 -9.75 0.81
CA LEU A 115 -10.89 -9.12 2.06
C LEU A 115 -12.06 -8.97 3.03
N TYR A 116 -13.24 -8.57 2.56
CA TYR A 116 -14.44 -8.44 3.39
C TYR A 116 -14.88 -9.77 4.00
N SER A 117 -14.83 -10.85 3.22
CA SER A 117 -15.14 -12.20 3.69
C SER A 117 -14.14 -12.73 4.73
N LEU A 118 -12.87 -12.29 4.64
CA LEU A 118 -11.78 -12.68 5.52
C LEU A 118 -11.66 -11.80 6.78
N ASP A 119 -12.36 -10.68 6.83
CA ASP A 119 -12.41 -9.79 7.99
C ASP A 119 -13.23 -10.43 9.12
N SER A 120 -12.58 -11.37 9.80
CA SER A 120 -13.12 -12.08 10.98
C SER A 120 -13.02 -11.25 12.26
N ASN A 121 -12.24 -10.18 12.24
CA ASN A 121 -12.03 -9.33 13.41
C ASN A 121 -13.03 -8.19 13.52
N LYS A 122 -13.77 -7.86 12.44
CA LYS A 122 -14.85 -6.87 12.44
C LYS A 122 -15.84 -7.03 13.60
N ALA A 123 -16.45 -5.92 13.95
CA ALA A 123 -17.53 -5.89 14.91
C ALA A 123 -18.76 -6.61 14.36
N SER A 124 -19.38 -7.46 15.16
CA SER A 124 -20.73 -7.97 14.93
C SER A 124 -21.77 -7.06 15.61
N ALA A 125 -23.04 -7.22 15.24
CA ALA A 125 -24.15 -6.53 15.89
C ALA A 125 -24.29 -6.83 17.40
N SER A 126 -23.64 -7.90 17.91
CA SER A 126 -23.63 -8.23 19.34
C SER A 126 -22.54 -7.52 20.13
N VAL A 127 -21.52 -6.96 19.45
CA VAL A 127 -20.40 -6.26 20.11
C VAL A 127 -20.40 -4.77 19.85
N LEU A 128 -21.11 -4.30 18.83
CA LEU A 128 -21.23 -2.89 18.45
C LEU A 128 -22.69 -2.57 18.13
N VAL A 129 -23.20 -1.50 18.73
CA VAL A 129 -24.50 -0.89 18.40
C VAL A 129 -24.28 0.60 18.18
N ILE A 130 -24.81 1.11 17.08
CA ILE A 130 -24.78 2.54 16.74
C ILE A 130 -26.21 3.10 16.71
N ASP A 131 -26.34 4.40 17.00
CA ASP A 131 -27.57 5.19 16.88
C ASP A 131 -27.31 6.39 15.94
N PRO A 132 -27.53 6.22 14.61
CA PRO A 132 -27.24 7.27 13.63
C PRO A 132 -28.12 8.52 13.75
N GLN A 133 -29.23 8.46 14.49
CA GLN A 133 -30.11 9.61 14.76
C GLN A 133 -30.56 10.37 13.51
N ALA A 134 -30.01 11.56 13.26
CA ALA A 134 -30.51 12.48 12.24
C ALA A 134 -29.75 12.38 10.91
N LEU A 135 -30.48 12.01 9.85
CA LEU A 135 -30.05 12.16 8.45
C LEU A 135 -30.31 13.60 7.98
N VAL A 136 -29.30 14.26 7.43
CA VAL A 136 -29.41 15.61 6.85
C VAL A 136 -29.06 15.60 5.36
N ALA A 137 -29.61 16.55 4.60
CA ALA A 137 -29.23 16.69 3.19
C ALA A 137 -27.79 17.25 3.07
N SER A 138 -27.08 16.95 1.97
CA SER A 138 -25.72 17.46 1.73
C SER A 138 -25.63 18.99 1.80
N SER A 139 -26.72 19.70 1.43
CA SER A 139 -26.85 21.16 1.53
C SER A 139 -26.88 21.72 2.96
N GLN A 140 -27.10 20.87 3.97
CA GLN A 140 -27.19 21.24 5.38
C GLN A 140 -25.93 20.89 6.18
N THR A 141 -24.95 20.24 5.55
CA THR A 141 -23.71 19.77 6.21
C THR A 141 -22.86 20.89 6.79
N SER A 142 -23.01 22.13 6.33
CA SER A 142 -22.30 23.31 6.86
C SER A 142 -23.07 24.08 7.92
N SER A 143 -24.23 23.59 8.36
CA SER A 143 -25.12 24.32 9.28
C SER A 143 -24.63 24.38 10.73
N GLU A 144 -23.61 23.58 11.08
CA GLU A 144 -23.08 23.46 12.46
C GLU A 144 -24.16 23.25 13.52
N THR A 145 -25.31 22.70 13.13
CA THR A 145 -26.43 22.47 14.03
C THR A 145 -26.37 21.05 14.55
N ASP A 146 -26.28 20.91 15.86
CA ASP A 146 -26.41 19.62 16.52
C ASP A 146 -27.86 19.11 16.36
N ARG A 147 -28.02 17.98 15.69
CA ARG A 147 -29.31 17.30 15.45
C ARG A 147 -29.40 15.96 16.19
N SER A 148 -28.39 15.63 16.99
CA SER A 148 -28.22 14.33 17.61
C SER A 148 -27.96 14.51 19.09
N SER A 149 -29.00 14.29 19.89
CA SER A 149 -28.92 14.50 21.35
C SER A 149 -28.21 13.37 22.11
N LYS A 150 -27.84 12.29 21.41
CA LYS A 150 -27.17 11.11 21.97
C LYS A 150 -25.85 10.83 21.24
N PRO A 151 -24.94 10.06 21.85
CA PRO A 151 -23.77 9.52 21.16
C PRO A 151 -24.16 8.66 19.95
N LEU A 152 -23.34 8.68 18.90
CA LEU A 152 -23.45 7.74 17.77
C LEU A 152 -23.21 6.31 18.24
N PHE A 153 -22.23 6.08 19.11
CA PHE A 153 -21.90 4.74 19.62
C PHE A 153 -22.67 4.45 20.90
N SER A 154 -23.86 3.84 20.78
CA SER A 154 -24.71 3.52 21.93
C SER A 154 -24.18 2.35 22.77
N PHE A 155 -23.44 1.42 22.15
CA PHE A 155 -22.76 0.34 22.86
C PHE A 155 -21.55 -0.19 22.09
N LEU A 156 -20.45 -0.44 22.81
CA LEU A 156 -19.34 -1.24 22.33
C LEU A 156 -18.84 -2.17 23.45
N ASN A 157 -18.71 -3.46 23.16
CA ASN A 157 -18.05 -4.40 24.06
C ASN A 157 -16.53 -4.33 23.88
N GLU A 158 -15.91 -3.36 24.56
CA GLU A 158 -14.46 -3.12 24.51
C GLU A 158 -13.64 -4.34 24.89
N ASN A 159 -14.08 -5.11 25.90
CA ASN A 159 -13.35 -6.28 26.37
C ASN A 159 -13.21 -7.35 25.28
N VAL A 160 -14.20 -7.49 24.41
CA VAL A 160 -14.17 -8.45 23.30
C VAL A 160 -13.36 -7.91 22.11
N LEU A 161 -13.49 -6.62 21.81
CA LEU A 161 -12.87 -6.06 20.62
C LEU A 161 -11.41 -5.67 20.85
N PHE A 162 -11.12 -4.98 21.95
CA PHE A 162 -9.79 -4.43 22.24
C PHE A 162 -8.81 -5.47 22.80
N SER A 163 -9.30 -6.65 23.19
CA SER A 163 -8.41 -7.78 23.49
C SER A 163 -7.81 -8.43 22.23
N LYS A 164 -8.36 -8.14 21.04
CA LYS A 164 -7.85 -8.69 19.78
C LYS A 164 -6.51 -8.00 19.42
N PRO A 165 -5.50 -8.74 18.93
CA PRO A 165 -4.17 -8.20 18.68
C PRO A 165 -4.13 -6.94 17.80
N THR A 166 -4.92 -6.91 16.72
CA THR A 166 -4.91 -5.78 15.77
C THR A 166 -5.55 -4.51 16.35
N TYR A 167 -6.60 -4.66 17.16
CA TYR A 167 -7.21 -3.53 17.87
C TYR A 167 -6.28 -3.02 18.97
N ALA A 168 -5.68 -3.90 19.77
CA ALA A 168 -4.71 -3.52 20.78
C ALA A 168 -3.52 -2.77 20.16
N ALA A 169 -2.99 -3.26 19.03
CA ALA A 169 -1.91 -2.58 18.31
C ALA A 169 -2.34 -1.22 17.76
N LEU A 170 -3.57 -1.09 17.23
CA LEU A 170 -4.11 0.21 16.80
C LEU A 170 -4.17 1.21 17.96
N LEU A 171 -4.66 0.78 19.13
CA LEU A 171 -4.77 1.64 20.31
C LEU A 171 -3.40 2.15 20.77
N SER A 172 -2.38 1.29 20.80
CA SER A 172 -0.99 1.64 21.12
C SER A 172 -0.28 2.50 20.07
N VAL A 173 -0.86 2.66 18.89
CA VAL A 173 -0.33 3.61 17.90
C VAL A 173 -1.09 4.93 17.98
N LEU A 174 -2.40 4.91 18.23
CA LEU A 174 -3.23 6.11 18.34
C LEU A 174 -2.92 7.00 19.56
N ASP A 175 -2.40 6.42 20.65
CA ASP A 175 -2.01 7.15 21.86
C ASP A 175 -0.71 7.97 21.70
N ASN A 176 0.07 7.69 20.66
CA ASN A 176 1.33 8.36 20.36
C ASN A 176 1.21 9.74 19.73
N TYR A 177 0.06 10.04 19.10
CA TYR A 177 -0.09 11.23 18.25
C TYR A 177 -0.71 12.42 18.97
N ASN A 178 -0.16 13.60 18.70
CA ASN A 178 -0.72 14.88 19.13
C ASN A 178 -1.57 15.47 18.00
N ARG A 179 -2.82 15.81 18.30
CA ARG A 179 -3.77 16.32 17.30
C ARG A 179 -3.40 17.66 16.64
N MET A 180 -2.48 18.44 17.21
CA MET A 180 -2.14 19.77 16.72
C MET A 180 -0.93 19.71 15.77
N THR A 181 -1.16 20.01 14.49
CA THR A 181 -0.10 20.09 13.46
C THR A 181 0.91 21.22 13.72
N GLY A 182 2.09 21.15 13.11
CA GLY A 182 3.11 22.21 13.16
C GLY A 182 4.13 22.14 14.30
N GLN A 183 4.19 21.01 15.02
CA GLN A 183 5.32 20.65 15.88
C GLN A 183 5.98 19.39 15.33
N ALA A 184 7.31 19.38 15.22
CA ALA A 184 8.05 18.23 14.76
C ALA A 184 7.75 17.02 15.65
N GLU A 185 7.31 15.93 15.01
CA GLU A 185 7.11 14.67 15.71
C GLU A 185 8.45 13.93 15.80
N ASN A 186 8.82 13.50 17.00
CA ASN A 186 9.97 12.61 17.19
C ASN A 186 9.48 11.37 17.94
N PHE A 187 9.49 10.23 17.25
CA PHE A 187 9.06 8.97 17.82
C PHE A 187 10.19 8.32 18.62
N SER A 188 9.88 7.92 19.85
CA SER A 188 10.78 7.08 20.64
C SER A 188 10.93 5.68 20.01
N SER A 189 11.97 4.95 20.41
CA SER A 189 12.16 3.57 19.94
C SER A 189 10.96 2.65 20.27
N GLN A 190 10.24 2.92 21.36
CA GLN A 190 9.00 2.21 21.69
C GLN A 190 7.90 2.51 20.68
N GLN A 191 7.71 3.78 20.33
CA GLN A 191 6.67 4.21 19.38
C GLN A 191 6.93 3.67 17.97
N LEU A 192 8.20 3.63 17.54
CA LEU A 192 8.59 2.98 16.28
C LEU A 192 8.33 1.47 16.30
N ALA A 193 8.49 0.82 17.47
CA ALA A 193 8.15 -0.60 17.64
C ALA A 193 6.63 -0.85 17.65
N GLU A 194 5.84 0.07 18.18
CA GLU A 194 4.37 0.03 18.13
C GLU A 194 3.86 0.15 16.69
N GLN A 195 4.45 1.05 15.89
CA GLN A 195 4.14 1.15 14.45
C GLN A 195 4.48 -0.14 13.71
N ASP A 196 5.66 -0.72 13.94
CA ASP A 196 6.07 -1.99 13.33
C ASP A 196 5.11 -3.12 13.71
N LYS A 197 4.77 -3.21 14.99
CA LYS A 197 3.83 -4.18 15.53
C LYS A 197 2.46 -4.01 14.87
N PHE A 198 1.95 -2.79 14.73
CA PHE A 198 0.66 -2.56 14.06
C PHE A 198 0.65 -3.06 12.61
N VAL A 199 1.68 -2.74 11.82
CA VAL A 199 1.77 -3.20 10.42
C VAL A 199 1.83 -4.73 10.37
N ARG A 200 2.65 -5.39 11.21
CA ARG A 200 2.76 -6.85 11.21
C ARG A 200 1.50 -7.56 11.73
N GLU A 201 0.89 -7.05 12.81
CA GLU A 201 -0.36 -7.59 13.33
C GLU A 201 -1.47 -7.51 12.28
N THR A 202 -1.56 -6.40 11.56
CA THR A 202 -2.60 -6.22 10.54
C THR A 202 -2.29 -6.97 9.25
N MET A 203 -1.06 -6.94 8.75
CA MET A 203 -0.72 -7.42 7.41
C MET A 203 -0.15 -8.85 7.35
N SER A 204 0.62 -9.26 8.36
CA SER A 204 1.22 -10.61 8.40
C SER A 204 0.37 -11.60 9.19
N ASN A 205 -0.21 -11.15 10.31
CA ASN A 205 -0.89 -12.05 11.24
C ASN A 205 -2.37 -12.30 10.93
N THR A 206 -3.00 -11.52 10.05
CA THR A 206 -4.41 -11.69 9.66
C THR A 206 -4.56 -12.36 8.29
N GLN A 207 -5.74 -12.96 8.05
CA GLN A 207 -6.06 -13.49 6.72
C GLN A 207 -6.25 -12.36 5.69
N VAL A 208 -6.80 -11.22 6.10
CA VAL A 208 -6.98 -10.02 5.26
C VAL A 208 -5.63 -9.54 4.72
N GLY A 209 -4.67 -9.34 5.62
CA GLY A 209 -3.33 -8.89 5.27
C GLY A 209 -2.58 -9.83 4.33
N ARG A 210 -2.59 -11.13 4.65
CA ARG A 210 -1.94 -12.15 3.83
C ARG A 210 -2.57 -12.29 2.45
N GLU A 211 -3.88 -12.16 2.33
CA GLU A 211 -4.57 -12.19 1.04
C GLU A 211 -4.23 -10.96 0.19
N LEU A 212 -4.18 -9.76 0.80
CA LEU A 212 -3.74 -8.56 0.10
C LEU A 212 -2.30 -8.71 -0.40
N PHE A 213 -1.38 -9.19 0.45
CA PHE A 213 -0.01 -9.44 0.05
C PHE A 213 0.06 -10.46 -1.09
N ALA A 214 -0.61 -11.61 -0.97
CA ALA A 214 -0.62 -12.64 -2.00
C ALA A 214 -1.13 -12.12 -3.34
N PHE A 215 -2.20 -11.30 -3.33
CA PHE A 215 -2.70 -10.63 -4.53
C PHE A 215 -1.62 -9.73 -5.15
N LEU A 216 -1.04 -8.81 -4.39
CA LEU A 216 -0.06 -7.86 -4.92
C LEU A 216 1.26 -8.53 -5.34
N TYR A 217 1.66 -9.61 -4.66
CA TYR A 217 2.79 -10.46 -5.03
C TYR A 217 2.54 -11.16 -6.37
N ASN A 218 1.36 -11.76 -6.57
CA ASN A 218 1.00 -12.40 -7.83
C ASN A 218 0.88 -11.41 -9.00
N LYS A 219 0.56 -10.14 -8.70
CA LYS A 219 0.61 -9.03 -9.66
C LYS A 219 2.03 -8.50 -9.89
N GLY A 220 3.05 -9.07 -9.27
CA GLY A 220 4.45 -8.65 -9.40
C GLY A 220 4.74 -7.26 -8.81
N ILE A 221 3.84 -6.70 -8.01
CA ILE A 221 4.00 -5.37 -7.40
C ILE A 221 5.01 -5.43 -6.25
N TYR A 222 4.99 -6.52 -5.48
CA TYR A 222 5.96 -6.79 -4.41
C TYR A 222 6.68 -8.11 -4.66
N LYS A 223 7.97 -8.17 -4.30
CA LYS A 223 8.83 -9.34 -4.51
C LYS A 223 8.92 -10.25 -3.29
N SER A 224 8.58 -9.73 -2.10
CA SER A 224 8.57 -10.46 -0.85
C SER A 224 7.62 -9.81 0.15
N GLU A 225 7.25 -10.55 1.20
CA GLU A 225 6.41 -10.01 2.27
C GLU A 225 7.13 -8.88 3.01
N GLU A 226 8.44 -9.02 3.23
CA GLU A 226 9.22 -7.99 3.91
C GLU A 226 9.28 -6.69 3.08
N ASP A 227 9.39 -6.78 1.74
CA ASP A 227 9.29 -5.59 0.87
C ASP A 227 7.92 -4.91 1.02
N PHE A 228 6.84 -5.69 1.08
CA PHE A 228 5.48 -5.18 1.26
C PHE A 228 5.31 -4.50 2.63
N ILE A 229 5.74 -5.15 3.71
CA ILE A 229 5.67 -4.63 5.08
C ILE A 229 6.50 -3.35 5.23
N GLN A 230 7.73 -3.35 4.72
CA GLN A 230 8.60 -2.18 4.78
C GLN A 230 8.04 -1.02 3.95
N ASP A 231 7.45 -1.30 2.78
CA ASP A 231 6.82 -0.27 1.96
C ASP A 231 5.60 0.33 2.67
N LEU A 232 4.73 -0.49 3.25
CA LEU A 232 3.58 0.00 4.02
C LEU A 232 4.03 0.83 5.22
N LYS A 233 5.08 0.40 5.93
CA LYS A 233 5.64 1.17 7.05
C LYS A 233 6.06 2.56 6.61
N MET A 234 6.81 2.66 5.51
CA MET A 234 7.24 3.97 5.00
C MET A 234 6.08 4.77 4.43
N MET A 235 5.18 4.14 3.68
CA MET A 235 4.02 4.77 3.04
C MET A 235 3.09 5.43 4.06
N TRP A 236 2.83 4.76 5.18
CA TRP A 236 1.86 5.18 6.19
C TRP A 236 2.49 5.97 7.34
N PHE A 237 3.65 5.56 7.83
CA PHE A 237 4.28 6.13 9.04
C PHE A 237 5.49 7.01 8.74
N GLY A 238 5.99 7.01 7.51
CA GLY A 238 7.05 7.91 7.12
C GLY A 238 6.60 9.37 7.25
N LEU A 239 7.40 10.15 7.98
CA LEU A 239 7.08 11.54 8.26
C LEU A 239 7.29 12.43 7.04
N TYR A 240 6.38 13.37 6.83
CA TYR A 240 6.48 14.44 5.85
C TYR A 240 5.92 15.75 6.41
N SER A 241 6.31 16.87 5.78
CA SER A 241 5.99 18.21 6.30
C SER A 241 4.70 18.78 5.71
N ARG A 242 3.62 18.86 6.50
CA ARG A 242 2.38 19.53 6.11
C ARG A 242 2.33 21.02 6.43
N ASN A 243 3.17 21.48 7.34
CA ASN A 243 3.27 22.88 7.75
C ASN A 243 4.72 23.24 8.16
N ASN A 244 5.13 24.49 7.94
CA ASN A 244 6.39 25.06 8.43
C ASN A 244 7.70 24.28 8.15
N ASN A 245 7.75 23.41 7.14
CA ASN A 245 8.92 22.57 6.83
C ASN A 245 9.38 21.65 7.97
N GLN A 246 8.50 21.34 8.93
CA GLN A 246 8.77 20.38 10.01
C GLN A 246 8.21 19.01 9.63
N LEU A 247 8.92 17.93 9.94
CA LEU A 247 8.40 16.56 9.81
C LEU A 247 7.32 16.35 10.87
N ASP A 248 6.10 16.82 10.57
CA ASP A 248 5.02 17.03 11.53
C ASP A 248 3.78 16.19 11.23
N SER A 249 3.84 15.31 10.22
CA SER A 249 2.70 14.49 9.86
C SER A 249 3.06 13.17 9.19
N SER A 250 2.15 12.20 9.27
CA SER A 250 2.20 10.94 8.53
C SER A 250 0.84 10.59 7.92
N GLY A 251 0.81 9.62 6.98
CA GLY A 251 -0.44 9.12 6.41
C GLY A 251 -1.36 8.51 7.47
N PHE A 252 -0.77 7.74 8.40
CA PHE A 252 -1.49 7.15 9.52
C PHE A 252 -2.10 8.22 10.42
N GLU A 253 -1.32 9.21 10.84
CA GLU A 253 -1.82 10.29 11.69
C GLU A 253 -3.01 10.99 11.03
N HIS A 254 -2.86 11.43 9.78
CA HIS A 254 -3.91 12.14 9.08
C HIS A 254 -5.19 11.28 8.94
N ILE A 255 -5.06 10.03 8.51
CA ILE A 255 -6.21 9.18 8.18
C ILE A 255 -6.85 8.58 9.44
N PHE A 256 -6.05 7.98 10.33
CA PHE A 256 -6.52 7.26 11.50
C PHE A 256 -6.63 8.15 12.75
N ALA A 257 -5.61 8.92 13.09
CA ALA A 257 -5.59 9.70 14.33
C ALA A 257 -6.41 10.99 14.24
N GLY A 258 -6.42 11.61 13.05
CA GLY A 258 -6.97 12.92 12.77
C GLY A 258 -6.05 14.06 13.24
N GLU A 259 -6.09 15.18 12.53
CA GLU A 259 -5.27 16.35 12.86
C GLU A 259 -6.09 17.65 12.75
N ILE A 260 -5.71 18.70 13.48
CA ILE A 260 -6.29 20.03 13.34
C ILE A 260 -5.32 20.90 12.53
N LYS A 261 -5.78 21.36 11.36
CA LYS A 261 -5.02 22.21 10.44
C LYS A 261 -5.80 23.48 10.13
N GLY A 262 -5.22 24.64 10.44
CA GLY A 262 -5.85 25.94 10.17
C GLY A 262 -7.20 26.13 10.87
N GLY A 263 -7.36 25.57 12.07
CA GLY A 263 -8.62 25.63 12.83
C GLY A 263 -9.74 24.75 12.27
N LYS A 264 -9.40 23.72 11.50
CA LYS A 264 -10.37 22.74 10.96
C LYS A 264 -9.85 21.32 11.18
N VAL A 265 -10.78 20.39 11.37
CA VAL A 265 -10.45 18.95 11.41
C VAL A 265 -10.07 18.48 10.01
N SER A 266 -8.82 18.05 9.85
CA SER A 266 -8.27 17.48 8.62
C SER A 266 -8.08 15.97 8.80
N GLY A 267 -8.44 15.19 7.78
CA GLY A 267 -8.42 13.73 7.88
C GLY A 267 -9.44 13.22 8.90
N PHE A 268 -9.06 12.31 9.79
CA PHE A 268 -9.93 11.71 10.82
C PHE A 268 -11.07 10.87 10.20
N HIS A 269 -10.73 9.65 9.78
CA HIS A 269 -11.62 8.73 9.07
C HIS A 269 -11.75 7.35 9.71
N ASN A 270 -11.21 7.16 10.93
CA ASN A 270 -11.25 5.89 11.64
C ASN A 270 -12.32 5.86 12.74
N TRP A 271 -13.18 4.84 12.70
CA TRP A 271 -14.32 4.71 13.60
C TRP A 271 -13.93 4.39 15.05
N ILE A 272 -12.81 3.68 15.28
CA ILE A 272 -12.29 3.42 16.64
C ILE A 272 -11.84 4.73 17.28
N ARG A 273 -11.08 5.56 16.54
CA ARG A 273 -10.68 6.89 17.01
C ARG A 273 -11.90 7.76 17.32
N PHE A 274 -12.92 7.72 16.47
CA PHE A 274 -14.18 8.43 16.70
C PHE A 274 -14.83 7.99 18.02
N TYR A 275 -15.03 6.68 18.19
CA TYR A 275 -15.62 6.08 19.38
C TYR A 275 -14.88 6.51 20.67
N LEU A 276 -13.56 6.42 20.70
CA LEU A 276 -12.76 6.79 21.89
C LEU A 276 -12.90 8.27 22.25
N LEU A 277 -12.98 9.14 21.24
CA LEU A 277 -13.12 10.59 21.44
C LEU A 277 -14.55 10.97 21.85
N GLU A 278 -15.56 10.31 21.30
CA GLU A 278 -16.96 10.48 21.72
C GLU A 278 -17.14 10.00 23.17
N LYS A 279 -16.64 8.80 23.50
CA LYS A 279 -16.68 8.25 24.86
C LYS A 279 -15.99 9.14 25.89
N SER A 280 -14.89 9.82 25.52
CA SER A 280 -14.17 10.74 26.41
C SER A 280 -14.74 12.16 26.45
N GLY A 281 -15.85 12.41 25.74
CA GLY A 281 -16.53 13.71 25.69
C GLY A 281 -15.76 14.79 24.90
N LYS A 282 -14.72 14.41 24.15
CA LYS A 282 -13.94 15.31 23.31
C LYS A 282 -14.53 15.48 21.92
N LEU A 283 -15.40 14.56 21.50
CA LEU A 283 -16.11 14.62 20.24
C LEU A 283 -17.61 14.59 20.50
N ASN A 284 -18.35 15.45 19.81
CA ASN A 284 -19.82 15.45 19.78
C ASN A 284 -20.31 15.16 18.36
N TYR A 285 -21.06 14.09 18.18
CA TYR A 285 -21.69 13.71 16.91
C TYR A 285 -22.94 14.56 16.66
N TYR A 286 -23.05 15.19 15.48
CA TYR A 286 -24.16 16.10 15.19
C TYR A 286 -25.23 15.45 14.31
N SER A 287 -24.82 14.75 13.25
CA SER A 287 -25.71 14.13 12.25
C SER A 287 -24.90 13.33 11.23
N HIS A 288 -25.59 12.66 10.32
CA HIS A 288 -24.99 12.07 9.12
C HIS A 288 -25.68 12.60 7.86
N SER A 289 -24.92 12.71 6.77
CA SER A 289 -25.40 13.04 5.44
C SER A 289 -25.40 11.84 4.49
N PHE A 290 -24.78 10.74 4.91
CA PHE A 290 -24.78 9.48 4.17
C PHE A 290 -24.83 8.30 5.13
N ASN A 291 -25.64 7.32 4.79
CA ASN A 291 -25.71 6.01 5.43
C ASN A 291 -25.76 4.96 4.32
N GLY A 292 -24.78 4.05 4.33
CA GLY A 292 -24.57 3.08 3.27
C GLY A 292 -25.70 2.07 3.13
N PRO A 293 -25.72 1.29 2.04
CA PRO A 293 -26.73 0.25 1.83
C PRO A 293 -26.52 -1.02 2.68
N TRP A 294 -25.46 -1.08 3.50
CA TRP A 294 -25.11 -2.27 4.27
C TRP A 294 -26.03 -2.43 5.49
N THR A 295 -26.59 -3.63 5.67
CA THR A 295 -27.46 -3.96 6.81
C THR A 295 -26.70 -4.52 8.01
N THR A 296 -25.38 -4.67 7.88
CA THR A 296 -24.46 -5.17 8.90
C THR A 296 -23.07 -4.57 8.69
N PHE A 297 -22.20 -4.68 9.68
CA PHE A 297 -20.83 -4.19 9.58
C PHE A 297 -19.94 -5.03 8.65
N PRO A 298 -18.92 -4.40 8.04
CA PRO A 298 -18.74 -2.95 7.94
C PRO A 298 -19.85 -2.22 7.18
N ASP A 299 -20.20 -1.04 7.69
CA ASP A 299 -21.09 -0.07 7.05
C ASP A 299 -20.31 1.24 6.80
N VAL A 300 -20.87 2.21 6.08
CA VAL A 300 -20.21 3.49 5.79
C VAL A 300 -21.13 4.64 6.13
N LEU A 301 -20.63 5.54 6.98
CA LEU A 301 -21.30 6.79 7.32
C LEU A 301 -20.51 7.99 6.80
N GLY A 302 -21.23 8.99 6.29
CA GLY A 302 -20.74 10.35 6.11
C GLY A 302 -21.31 11.22 7.22
N MET A 303 -20.46 11.76 8.09
CA MET A 303 -20.83 12.32 9.39
C MET A 303 -20.43 13.78 9.53
N GLN A 304 -21.22 14.50 10.33
CA GLN A 304 -20.95 15.84 10.84
C GLN A 304 -20.64 15.71 12.33
N PHE A 305 -19.54 16.32 12.79
CA PHE A 305 -19.18 16.27 14.21
C PHE A 305 -18.31 17.44 14.63
N MET A 306 -18.33 17.72 15.93
CA MET A 306 -17.45 18.67 16.59
C MET A 306 -16.36 17.91 17.34
N TRP A 307 -15.10 18.16 17.05
CA TRP A 307 -13.97 17.60 17.80
C TRP A 307 -13.20 18.71 18.50
N ASP A 308 -13.31 18.75 19.83
CA ASP A 308 -12.61 19.72 20.68
C ASP A 308 -12.79 21.20 20.24
N GLY A 309 -14.01 21.56 19.87
CA GLY A 309 -14.34 22.90 19.39
C GLY A 309 -14.06 23.17 17.91
N TYR A 310 -13.58 22.16 17.16
CA TYR A 310 -13.38 22.25 15.72
C TYR A 310 -14.43 21.42 14.97
N TYR A 311 -15.22 22.11 14.13
CA TYR A 311 -16.25 21.46 13.34
C TYR A 311 -15.67 20.73 12.13
N LYS A 312 -16.14 19.51 11.88
CA LYS A 312 -15.92 18.79 10.63
C LYS A 312 -17.24 18.71 9.85
N GLN A 313 -17.28 19.42 8.73
CA GLN A 313 -18.44 19.49 7.84
C GLN A 313 -18.81 18.12 7.26
N VAL A 314 -17.82 17.38 6.74
CA VAL A 314 -18.03 16.03 6.22
C VAL A 314 -16.80 15.19 6.56
N GLY A 315 -16.99 14.17 7.39
CA GLY A 315 -16.02 13.11 7.63
C GLY A 315 -16.67 11.75 7.44
N SER A 316 -16.06 10.90 6.62
CA SER A 316 -16.56 9.56 6.36
C SER A 316 -15.69 8.49 6.99
N ALA A 317 -16.29 7.35 7.36
CA ALA A 317 -15.58 6.22 7.95
C ALA A 317 -16.27 4.90 7.61
N VAL A 318 -15.49 3.83 7.54
CA VAL A 318 -16.00 2.45 7.46
C VAL A 318 -16.27 1.96 8.89
N ILE A 319 -17.53 2.02 9.32
CA ILE A 319 -17.94 1.70 10.69
C ILE A 319 -17.93 0.19 10.92
N GLY A 320 -17.33 -0.24 12.02
CA GLY A 320 -17.35 -1.63 12.47
C GLY A 320 -16.37 -2.57 11.76
N CYS A 321 -15.59 -2.10 10.78
CA CYS A 321 -14.48 -2.88 10.23
C CYS A 321 -13.38 -3.15 11.26
N SER A 322 -12.52 -4.13 10.99
CA SER A 322 -11.27 -4.29 11.74
C SER A 322 -10.17 -3.32 11.29
N PRO A 323 -9.16 -3.05 12.15
CA PRO A 323 -8.02 -2.22 11.77
C PRO A 323 -7.31 -2.72 10.51
N GLU A 324 -7.17 -4.03 10.36
CA GLU A 324 -6.55 -4.64 9.19
C GLU A 324 -7.37 -4.48 7.92
N PHE A 325 -8.70 -4.48 7.99
CA PHE A 325 -9.54 -4.27 6.81
C PHE A 325 -9.44 -2.82 6.33
N ASP A 326 -9.60 -1.85 7.23
CA ASP A 326 -9.47 -0.41 6.95
C ASP A 326 -8.09 -0.10 6.34
N PHE A 327 -7.02 -0.61 6.98
CA PHE A 327 -5.64 -0.44 6.52
C PHE A 327 -5.38 -1.12 5.17
N ALA A 328 -5.93 -2.33 4.95
CA ALA A 328 -5.76 -3.09 3.71
C ALA A 328 -6.46 -2.42 2.52
N ILE A 329 -7.72 -2.00 2.65
CA ILE A 329 -8.46 -1.42 1.53
C ILE A 329 -7.91 -0.06 1.11
N TYR A 330 -7.46 0.76 2.07
CA TYR A 330 -6.80 2.04 1.76
C TYR A 330 -5.45 1.81 1.09
N SER A 331 -4.66 0.84 1.57
CA SER A 331 -3.39 0.46 0.95
C SER A 331 -3.58 -0.06 -0.47
N LEU A 332 -4.50 -1.01 -0.67
CA LEU A 332 -4.87 -1.53 -1.99
C LEU A 332 -5.21 -0.40 -2.96
N CYS A 333 -6.08 0.52 -2.53
CA CYS A 333 -6.53 1.62 -3.37
C CYS A 333 -5.41 2.60 -3.68
N TYR A 334 -4.55 2.93 -2.71
CA TYR A 334 -3.44 3.83 -2.96
C TYR A 334 -2.38 3.20 -3.88
N ILE A 335 -2.05 1.92 -3.67
CA ILE A 335 -1.08 1.17 -4.49
C ILE A 335 -1.57 1.04 -5.93
N THR A 336 -2.85 0.78 -6.15
CA THR A 336 -3.40 0.48 -7.49
C THR A 336 -3.99 1.69 -8.20
N ARG A 337 -4.42 2.72 -7.46
CA ARG A 337 -5.09 3.93 -7.96
C ARG A 337 -4.61 5.19 -7.20
N PRO A 338 -3.30 5.48 -7.15
CA PRO A 338 -2.78 6.60 -6.37
C PRO A 338 -3.40 7.92 -6.82
N GLY A 339 -3.99 8.66 -5.88
CA GLY A 339 -4.63 9.96 -6.13
C GLY A 339 -5.98 9.91 -6.85
N LYS A 340 -6.51 8.71 -7.15
CA LYS A 340 -7.76 8.51 -7.90
C LYS A 340 -8.81 7.80 -7.05
N GLN A 341 -10.07 7.92 -7.47
CA GLN A 341 -11.15 7.10 -6.92
C GLN A 341 -10.92 5.64 -7.25
N CYS A 342 -11.00 4.81 -6.21
CA CYS A 342 -10.86 3.37 -6.25
C CYS A 342 -12.22 2.74 -5.91
N HIS A 343 -12.76 1.98 -6.85
CA HIS A 343 -14.10 1.40 -6.74
C HIS A 343 -14.01 -0.04 -6.24
N LEU A 344 -14.34 -0.24 -4.98
CA LEU A 344 -14.39 -1.53 -4.30
C LEU A 344 -15.79 -2.14 -4.37
N SER A 345 -15.89 -3.43 -4.09
CA SER A 345 -17.14 -4.12 -3.79
C SER A 345 -17.01 -4.74 -2.41
N VAL A 346 -17.98 -4.46 -1.53
CA VAL A 346 -18.01 -4.96 -0.16
C VAL A 346 -19.41 -5.47 0.11
N GLY A 347 -19.57 -6.76 0.40
CA GLY A 347 -20.88 -7.35 0.68
C GLY A 347 -21.88 -7.18 -0.48
N GLY A 348 -21.40 -7.14 -1.73
CA GLY A 348 -22.20 -6.94 -2.94
C GLY A 348 -22.56 -5.48 -3.25
N SER A 349 -22.13 -4.52 -2.43
CA SER A 349 -22.38 -3.09 -2.63
C SER A 349 -21.10 -2.33 -2.98
N THR A 350 -21.22 -1.29 -3.80
CA THR A 350 -20.08 -0.46 -4.19
C THR A 350 -19.63 0.42 -3.03
N LEU A 351 -18.33 0.35 -2.71
CA LEU A 351 -17.65 1.30 -1.82
C LEU A 351 -16.59 2.04 -2.62
N ILE A 352 -16.63 3.37 -2.62
CA ILE A 352 -15.62 4.21 -3.30
C ILE A 352 -14.64 4.73 -2.26
N ILE A 353 -13.35 4.49 -2.47
CA ILE A 353 -12.28 5.08 -1.67
C ILE A 353 -11.59 6.16 -2.50
N GLN A 354 -11.52 7.37 -1.97
CA GLN A 354 -10.66 8.42 -2.50
C GLN A 354 -9.32 8.38 -1.78
N THR A 355 -8.21 8.36 -2.53
CA THR A 355 -6.86 8.52 -1.97
C THR A 355 -6.21 9.79 -2.48
N TYR A 356 -5.26 10.33 -1.72
CA TYR A 356 -4.42 11.45 -2.13
C TYR A 356 -2.96 11.10 -1.91
N THR A 357 -2.12 11.52 -2.85
CA THR A 357 -0.68 11.35 -2.79
C THR A 357 -0.05 12.58 -2.16
N TRP A 358 0.93 12.37 -1.28
CA TRP A 358 1.79 13.46 -0.85
C TRP A 358 2.95 13.63 -1.83
N ASP A 359 2.94 14.74 -2.59
CA ASP A 359 3.88 14.96 -3.70
C ASP A 359 5.12 15.79 -3.33
N ASN A 360 5.17 16.37 -2.13
CA ASN A 360 6.23 17.33 -1.76
C ASN A 360 7.51 16.65 -1.22
N SER A 361 7.47 15.35 -0.94
CA SER A 361 8.60 14.57 -0.46
C SER A 361 8.45 13.09 -0.84
N PHE A 362 9.56 12.35 -0.75
CA PHE A 362 9.66 10.97 -1.22
C PHE A 362 10.41 10.11 -0.19
N TYR A 363 10.25 8.79 -0.28
CA TYR A 363 11.03 7.81 0.47
C TYR A 363 11.57 6.71 -0.45
N GLY A 364 12.66 6.07 -0.02
CA GLY A 364 13.32 5.00 -0.78
C GLY A 364 13.64 5.44 -2.21
N ASP A 365 13.26 4.61 -3.19
CA ASP A 365 13.51 4.80 -4.62
C ASP A 365 12.53 5.81 -5.28
N GLY A 366 12.28 6.95 -4.63
CA GLY A 366 11.37 7.98 -5.15
C GLY A 366 9.88 7.68 -4.97
N LYS A 367 9.53 6.75 -4.07
CA LYS A 367 8.13 6.44 -3.73
C LYS A 367 7.50 7.59 -2.94
N LYS A 368 6.17 7.71 -3.03
CA LYS A 368 5.40 8.80 -2.42
C LYS A 368 4.51 8.30 -1.28
N PHE A 369 4.33 9.14 -0.27
CA PHE A 369 3.53 8.83 0.92
C PHE A 369 2.03 8.93 0.61
N ILE A 370 1.23 8.13 1.33
CA ILE A 370 -0.22 8.34 1.32
C ILE A 370 -0.53 9.62 2.10
N GLY A 371 -1.11 10.59 1.40
CA GLY A 371 -1.51 11.87 1.96
C GLY A 371 -2.89 11.81 2.60
N SER A 372 -3.83 11.06 2.02
CA SER A 372 -5.15 10.87 2.61
C SER A 372 -5.83 9.65 1.99
N ALA A 373 -6.76 9.05 2.71
CA ALA A 373 -7.62 7.98 2.24
C ALA A 373 -8.92 8.01 3.04
N TYR A 374 -10.05 7.93 2.36
CA TYR A 374 -11.36 7.92 3.01
C TYR A 374 -12.46 7.39 2.08
N PRO A 375 -13.59 6.90 2.63
CA PRO A 375 -14.77 6.57 1.83
C PRO A 375 -15.34 7.83 1.18
N ALA A 376 -15.45 7.85 -0.15
CA ALA A 376 -16.10 8.96 -0.85
C ALA A 376 -17.62 8.80 -0.71
N THR A 377 -18.25 9.72 0.02
CA THR A 377 -19.70 9.79 0.22
C THR A 377 -20.31 10.92 -0.63
N PRO A 378 -21.59 10.79 -1.05
CA PRO A 378 -22.27 11.79 -1.89
C PRO A 378 -22.42 13.20 -1.30
#